data_AF-A0A7T8HIZ3-F1
#
_entry.id   AF-A0A7T8HIZ3-F1
#
_cell.length_a   1.000
_cell.length_b   1.000
_cell.length_c   1.000
_cell.angle_alpha   90.00
_cell.angle_beta   90.00
_cell.angle_gamma   90.00
#
_symmetry.space_group_name_H-M   'P 1'
#
loop_
_entity.id
_entity.type
_entity.pdbx_description
1 polymer ?
#
loop_
_entity_poly.entity_id
_entity_poly.type
_entity_poly.pdbx_seq_one_letter_code
_entity_poly.pdbx_strand_id
1 'polypeptide(L)' 'DVQVAINDAARSFLGYKRRDHIHIRDLQERADLLSLNEVAAKAVAMETWKCFNSTTGRR' A
#
# COMPACT_ATOMS: atom_id res chain seq x y z
N ASP A 1 8.50 2.05 11.73
CA ASP A 1 8.93 2.05 10.31
C ASP A 1 8.21 0.98 9.47
N VAL A 2 6.91 1.17 9.18
CA VAL A 2 6.10 0.18 8.43
C VAL A 2 6.48 0.16 6.94
N GLN A 3 6.71 1.33 6.34
CA GLN A 3 7.10 1.44 4.93
C GLN A 3 8.46 0.76 4.65
N VAL A 4 9.39 0.79 5.62
CA VAL A 4 10.68 0.09 5.52
C VAL A 4 10.47 -1.42 5.48
N ALA A 5 9.61 -1.95 6.35
CA ALA A 5 9.29 -3.38 6.37
C ALA A 5 8.62 -3.84 5.07
N ILE A 6 7.71 -3.05 4.49
CA ILE A 6 7.11 -3.32 3.17
C ILE A 6 8.19 -3.36 2.09
N ASN A 7 9.13 -2.41 2.11
CA ASN A 7 10.22 -2.36 1.12
C ASN A 7 11.20 -3.52 1.28
N ASP A 8 11.50 -3.94 2.51
CA ASP A 8 12.35 -5.10 2.76
C ASP A 8 11.66 -6.41 2.33
N ALA A 9 10.35 -6.53 2.56
CA ALA A 9 9.56 -7.66 2.06
C ALA A 9 9.58 -7.70 0.51
N ALA A 10 9.33 -6.57 -0.15
CA ALA A 10 9.39 -6.45 -1.61
C ALA A 10 10.76 -6.88 -2.16
N ARG A 11 11.84 -6.45 -1.50
CA ARG A 11 13.22 -6.86 -1.86
C ARG A 11 13.43 -8.35 -1.69
N SER A 12 12.96 -8.95 -0.59
CA SER A 12 13.05 -10.39 -0.36
C SER A 12 12.29 -11.20 -1.41
N PHE A 13 11.08 -10.78 -1.80
CA PHE A 13 10.30 -11.47 -2.83
C PHE A 13 10.93 -11.41 -4.21
N LEU A 14 11.50 -10.25 -4.58
CA LEU A 14 12.08 -10.01 -5.90
C LEU A 14 13.59 -10.32 -5.98
N GLY A 15 14.22 -10.67 -4.88
CA GLY A 15 15.66 -10.96 -4.81
C GLY A 15 16.59 -9.75 -4.90
N TYR A 16 16.08 -8.53 -4.68
CA TYR A 16 16.88 -7.30 -4.72
C TYR A 16 17.63 -7.07 -3.41
N LYS A 17 18.86 -6.56 -3.51
CA LYS A 17 19.66 -6.12 -2.36
C LYS A 17 19.45 -4.63 -2.11
N ARG A 18 19.68 -4.17 -0.87
CA ARG A 18 19.58 -2.73 -0.55
C ARG A 18 20.57 -1.85 -1.32
N ARG A 19 21.69 -2.43 -1.78
CA ARG A 19 22.70 -1.76 -2.62
C ARG A 19 22.29 -1.63 -4.09
N ASP A 20 21.24 -2.34 -4.50
CA ASP A 20 20.72 -2.22 -5.84
C ASP A 20 19.92 -0.91 -5.87
N HIS A 21 20.43 0.07 -6.61
CA HIS A 21 19.84 1.41 -6.69
C HIS A 21 18.54 1.39 -7.49
N ILE A 22 17.48 0.89 -6.85
CA ILE A 22 16.14 0.78 -7.42
C ILE A 22 15.22 1.83 -6.81
N HIS A 23 14.36 2.39 -7.65
CA HIS A 23 13.32 3.29 -7.20
C HIS A 23 12.26 2.51 -6.40
N ILE A 24 11.85 3.00 -5.23
CA ILE A 24 10.93 2.27 -4.33
C ILE A 24 9.58 2.01 -4.99
N ARG A 25 9.09 2.95 -5.80
CA ARG A 25 7.85 2.77 -6.56
C ARG A 25 7.95 1.58 -7.51
N ASP A 26 9.03 1.49 -8.30
CA ASP A 26 9.24 0.41 -9.26
C ASP A 26 9.41 -0.94 -8.54
N LEU A 27 10.05 -0.94 -7.38
CA LEU A 27 10.19 -2.12 -6.53
C LEU A 27 8.81 -2.62 -6.05
N GLN A 28 7.96 -1.71 -5.59
CA GLN A 28 6.62 -2.03 -5.08
C GLN A 28 5.70 -2.51 -6.21
N GLU A 29 5.72 -1.82 -7.35
CA GLU A 29 4.96 -2.18 -8.54
C GLU A 29 5.33 -3.57 -9.08
N ARG A 30 6.63 -3.89 -9.10
CA ARG A 30 7.11 -5.24 -9.50
C ARG A 30 6.75 -6.33 -8.50
N ALA A 31 6.61 -5.98 -7.22
CA ALA A 31 6.24 -6.91 -6.16
C ALA A 31 4.72 -7.07 -6.02
N ASP A 32 3.94 -6.34 -6.81
CA ASP A 32 2.48 -6.20 -6.65
C ASP A 32 2.08 -5.77 -5.22
N LEU A 33 2.92 -4.93 -4.60
CA LEU A 33 2.72 -4.39 -3.26
C LEU A 33 2.33 -2.93 -3.35
N LEU A 34 1.29 -2.53 -2.61
CA LEU A 34 0.91 -1.14 -2.48
C LEU A 34 1.85 -0.41 -1.51
N SER A 35 2.13 0.86 -1.80
CA SER A 35 2.76 1.75 -0.83
C SER A 35 1.84 1.98 0.38
N LEU A 36 2.43 2.37 1.52
CA LEU A 36 1.66 2.67 2.72
C LEU A 36 0.64 3.80 2.48
N ASN A 37 1.00 4.77 1.64
CA ASN A 37 0.13 5.88 1.27
C ASN A 37 -1.08 5.40 0.46
N GLU A 38 -0.88 4.48 -0.49
CA GLU A 38 -1.99 3.90 -1.26
C GLU A 38 -2.91 3.05 -0.40
N VAL A 39 -2.35 2.28 0.55
CA VAL A 39 -3.15 1.53 1.54
C VAL A 39 -3.98 2.49 2.38
N ALA A 40 -3.37 3.56 2.90
CA ALA A 40 -4.08 4.56 3.70
C ALA A 40 -5.20 5.24 2.90
N ALA A 41 -4.93 5.65 1.66
CA ALA A 41 -5.93 6.27 0.79
C ALA A 41 -7.10 5.33 0.49
N LYS A 42 -6.83 4.04 0.18
CA LYS A 42 -7.86 3.04 -0.05
C LYS A 42 -8.70 2.77 1.20
N ALA A 43 -8.07 2.69 2.37
CA ALA A 43 -8.78 2.50 3.64
C ALA A 43 -9.73 3.67 3.91
N VAL A 44 -9.25 4.91 3.78
CA VAL A 44 -10.08 6.11 3.95
C VAL A 44 -11.24 6.14 2.96
N ALA A 45 -10.99 5.83 1.68
CA ALA A 45 -12.03 5.78 0.67
C ALA A 45 -13.11 4.73 0.99
N MET A 46 -12.72 3.52 1.41
CA MET A 46 -13.65 2.47 1.81
C MET A 46 -14.47 2.86 3.04
N GLU A 47 -13.83 3.39 4.08
CA GLU A 47 -14.53 3.82 5.30
C GLU A 47 -15.50 4.98 5.01
N THR A 48 -15.10 5.92 4.14
CA THR A 48 -15.97 7.01 3.68
C THR A 48 -17.18 6.46 2.93
N TRP A 49 -16.97 5.50 2.03
CA TRP A 49 -18.05 4.84 1.28
C TRP A 49 -19.02 4.08 2.20
N LYS A 50 -18.49 3.35 3.19
CA LYS A 50 -19.30 2.67 4.22
C LYS A 50 -20.12 3.67 5.02
N CYS A 51 -19.53 4.79 5.43
CA CYS A 51 -20.21 5.85 6.17
C CYS A 51 -21.35 6.47 5.34
N PHE A 52 -21.09 6.79 4.08
CA PHE A 52 -22.11 7.33 3.17
C PHE A 52 -23.30 6.37 3.02
N ASN A 53 -23.04 5.09 2.76
CA ASN A 53 -24.10 4.10 2.60
C ASN A 53 -24.84 3.80 3.91
N SER A 54 -24.15 3.79 5.05
CA SER A 54 -24.80 3.59 6.35
C SER A 54 -25.68 4.77 6.78
N THR A 55 -25.33 5.99 6.37
CA THR A 55 -26.21 7.17 6.55
C THR A 55 -27.40 7.19 5.59
N THR A 56 -27.26 6.63 4.39
CA THR A 56 -28.33 6.59 3.38
C THR A 56 -29.36 5.48 3.66
N GLY A 57 -28.95 4.36 4.28
CA GLY A 57 -29.82 3.25 4.67
C GLY A 57 -30.73 3.46 5.90
N ARG A 58 -30.82 4.68 6.45
CA ARG A 58 -31.74 5.07 7.54
C ARG A 58 -32.96 5.86 7.03
N ARG A 59 -33.60 5.39 5.96
CA ARG A 59 -34.94 5.84 5.55
C ARG A 59 -35.83 4.66 5.21
#